data_AF-A0ABC8U086-F1
#
_entry.id   AF-A0ABC8U086-F1
#
_cell.length_a   1.000
_cell.length_b   1.000
_cell.length_c   1.000
_cell.angle_alpha   90.00
_cell.angle_beta   90.00
_cell.angle_gamma   90.00
#
_symmetry.space_group_name_H-M   'P 1'
#
loop_
_entity.id
_entity.type
_entity.pdbx_description
1 polymer ?
#
loop_
_entity_poly.entity_id
_entity_poly.type
_entity_poly.pdbx_seq_one_letter_code
_entity_poly.pdbx_strand_id
1 'polypeptide(L)'
;MIPLVNLWNLREYGSKITVPTYEALEGVCKSSDVTVSSDEEDLKRGFTAVVMLPADQGLLCVTADQQFLYYSLTEHPEGCLKLILSKRFVGYNEEIADMKFLGDEEQFLAVATSVEHVRVYDLASMSCSYVLAGHTVIVLCLDTCVTRSGRTRIATGSKDNSVRLWDSESKSCIGVGIGHTGAIGAIAFSKSKRNFFVSGSSDRTLKVWSLDSLADDAEEASNLKAKAVVAAHDKDINSLAVAPNDSLVCSGSQDRTACLWPLPDLVFLVALKGHKRGIWSVEFSPVDQCVITASGDKTIKIWAISDGSCLKTFEGHTSSVTRASFITRGTQFVSCGGDGLVKLWTVKTNECIATYDQHEDKIWALAIGRKTEMLATGGTDAVINLWHDSTASEKDEAFRKEEEGVLKGQELENAVSNADYTKAVQIAFELRRPHKLLELFGDISRRDMLKVRLRKLFMLLAKRNIIYFWNTFENGIQSQSSAILLNLCFFGFSTCFLQKRLSRYEALENSLKVLSHIVRGISVG
;
A
#
# COMPACT_ATOMS: atom_id res chain seq x y z
N MET A 1 -16.04 20.93 39.46
CA MET A 1 -16.71 19.87 40.24
C MET A 1 -16.73 18.64 39.33
N ILE A 2 -15.99 17.59 39.69
CA ILE A 2 -15.80 16.40 38.84
C ILE A 2 -17.04 15.52 38.98
N PRO A 3 -17.78 15.18 37.91
CA PRO A 3 -18.82 14.17 38.03
C PRO A 3 -18.17 12.79 37.94
N LEU A 4 -18.15 12.09 39.09
CA LEU A 4 -18.00 10.64 39.14
C LEU A 4 -19.27 10.01 38.54
N VAL A 5 -19.15 9.29 37.44
CA VAL A 5 -20.18 8.36 36.98
C VAL A 5 -19.76 6.96 37.42
N ASN A 6 -20.52 6.41 38.37
CA ASN A 6 -20.34 5.06 38.88
C ASN A 6 -20.58 4.02 37.79
N LEU A 7 -19.60 3.15 37.55
CA LEU A 7 -19.77 1.88 36.84
C LEU A 7 -20.57 0.91 37.72
N TRP A 8 -21.83 0.64 37.39
CA TRP A 8 -22.50 -0.61 37.77
C TRP A 8 -23.30 -1.19 36.60
N ASN A 9 -22.69 -2.19 35.97
CA ASN A 9 -23.23 -3.45 35.47
C ASN A 9 -24.77 -3.57 35.37
N LEU A 10 -25.31 -3.79 34.16
CA LEU A 10 -26.63 -4.40 33.98
C LEU A 10 -26.69 -5.20 32.66
N ARG A 11 -26.89 -6.51 32.84
CA ARG A 11 -27.24 -7.51 31.82
C ARG A 11 -28.55 -7.15 31.11
N GLU A 12 -28.66 -7.65 29.89
CA GLU A 12 -29.88 -8.03 29.16
C GLU A 12 -31.16 -7.30 29.56
N TYR A 13 -31.63 -6.38 28.74
CA TYR A 13 -33.03 -6.30 28.29
C TYR A 13 -33.12 -5.30 27.14
N GLY A 14 -33.70 -5.75 26.01
CA GLY A 14 -33.95 -4.90 24.86
C GLY A 14 -34.82 -3.70 25.22
N SER A 15 -34.39 -2.51 24.83
CA SER A 15 -35.25 -1.33 24.74
C SER A 15 -34.50 -0.18 24.07
N LYS A 16 -35.24 0.59 23.26
CA LYS A 16 -34.82 1.83 22.60
C LYS A 16 -33.93 2.68 23.52
N ILE A 17 -32.71 2.96 23.08
CA ILE A 17 -31.83 3.92 23.74
C ILE A 17 -32.07 5.28 23.09
N THR A 18 -33.00 6.04 23.64
CA THR A 18 -32.91 7.50 23.58
C THR A 18 -31.72 7.94 24.43
N VAL A 19 -30.98 8.97 24.00
CA VAL A 19 -29.92 9.60 24.82
C VAL A 19 -30.57 10.74 25.60
N PRO A 20 -31.06 10.55 26.84
CA PRO A 20 -31.52 11.66 27.66
C PRO A 20 -30.30 12.42 28.21
N THR A 21 -30.13 13.66 27.80
CA THR A 21 -29.30 14.62 28.54
C THR A 21 -30.09 15.11 29.74
N TYR A 22 -29.61 14.82 30.96
CA TYR A 22 -30.23 15.31 32.19
C TYR A 22 -29.61 16.65 32.60
N GLU A 23 -30.39 17.73 32.54
CA GLU A 23 -30.11 18.92 33.36
C GLU A 23 -30.69 18.68 34.75
N ALA A 24 -29.83 18.73 35.78
CA ALA A 24 -30.19 18.35 37.14
C ALA A 24 -31.13 19.34 37.88
N LEU A 25 -31.85 20.21 37.17
CA LEU A 25 -32.77 21.18 37.79
C LEU A 25 -34.17 21.26 37.15
N GLU A 26 -34.37 20.83 35.90
CA GLU A 26 -35.70 20.74 35.30
C GLU A 26 -35.82 19.46 34.48
N GLY A 27 -36.69 18.54 34.94
CA GLY A 27 -36.89 17.22 34.34
C GLY A 27 -37.64 17.26 33.01
N VAL A 28 -36.99 17.77 31.95
CA VAL A 28 -37.52 17.70 30.58
C VAL A 28 -36.60 16.84 29.72
N CYS A 29 -37.04 15.61 29.45
CA CYS A 29 -36.38 14.72 28.50
C CYS A 29 -36.66 15.23 27.07
N LYS A 30 -35.63 15.75 26.39
CA LYS A 30 -35.71 16.09 24.96
C LYS A 30 -34.98 15.03 24.13
N SER A 31 -35.74 14.31 23.29
CA SER A 31 -35.18 13.42 22.27
C SER A 31 -34.82 14.22 21.03
N SER A 32 -33.60 14.09 20.51
CA SER A 32 -33.21 14.66 19.22
C SER A 32 -33.26 13.61 18.10
N ASP A 33 -33.53 14.08 16.89
CA ASP A 33 -33.86 13.31 15.68
C ASP A 33 -32.74 12.37 15.21
N VAL A 34 -32.68 11.17 15.78
CA VAL A 34 -32.28 9.95 15.07
C VAL A 34 -33.24 8.84 15.52
N THR A 35 -34.52 9.01 15.23
CA THR A 35 -35.41 7.85 15.09
C THR A 35 -35.42 7.50 13.61
N VAL A 36 -34.60 6.50 13.24
CA VAL A 36 -34.80 5.79 11.98
C VAL A 36 -36.16 5.12 12.11
N SER A 37 -37.13 5.66 11.38
CA SER A 37 -38.44 5.04 11.20
C SER A 37 -38.32 4.09 10.02
N SER A 38 -38.31 2.80 10.30
CA SER A 38 -39.08 1.77 9.59
C SER A 38 -38.66 0.40 10.12
N ASP A 39 -39.68 -0.43 10.27
CA ASP A 39 -39.66 -1.66 11.04
C ASP A 39 -38.78 -2.77 10.39
N GLU A 40 -38.18 -3.56 11.29
CA GLU A 40 -37.72 -4.96 11.12
C GLU A 40 -36.24 -5.34 10.88
N GLU A 41 -35.24 -4.46 10.72
CA GLU A 41 -33.83 -4.94 10.60
C GLU A 41 -32.74 -4.24 11.47
N ASP A 42 -33.10 -3.40 12.44
CA ASP A 42 -32.11 -2.59 13.19
C ASP A 42 -31.58 -3.19 14.52
N LEU A 43 -31.64 -4.51 14.71
CA LEU A 43 -31.10 -5.18 15.91
C LEU A 43 -29.56 -5.10 16.06
N LYS A 44 -28.83 -4.53 15.09
CA LYS A 44 -27.36 -4.43 15.10
C LYS A 44 -26.79 -3.04 15.42
N ARG A 45 -27.61 -2.01 15.61
CA ARG A 45 -27.17 -0.60 15.74
C ARG A 45 -27.48 0.02 17.11
N GLY A 46 -27.05 -0.63 18.19
CA GLY A 46 -27.15 -0.05 19.54
C GLY A 46 -25.96 0.85 19.89
N PHE A 47 -26.14 1.92 20.66
CA PHE A 47 -25.02 2.65 21.29
C PHE A 47 -24.54 1.88 22.53
N THR A 48 -23.24 1.63 22.66
CA THR A 48 -22.64 0.91 23.80
C THR A 48 -22.12 1.84 24.88
N ALA A 49 -21.54 2.97 24.48
CA ALA A 49 -20.99 3.95 25.42
C ALA A 49 -21.11 5.36 24.83
N VAL A 50 -21.26 6.36 25.70
CA VAL A 50 -21.24 7.76 25.30
C VAL A 50 -20.32 8.50 26.25
N VAL A 51 -19.37 9.26 25.70
CA VAL A 51 -18.40 10.07 26.45
C VAL A 51 -18.56 11.51 26.00
N MET A 52 -18.76 12.42 26.95
CA MET A 52 -18.75 13.85 26.68
C MET A 52 -17.29 14.33 26.65
N LEU A 53 -16.88 15.01 25.58
CA LEU A 53 -15.51 15.54 25.50
C LEU A 53 -15.38 16.77 26.42
N PRO A 54 -14.19 16.98 27.04
CA PRO A 54 -13.97 18.16 27.87
C PRO A 54 -14.19 19.48 27.10
N ALA A 55 -14.70 20.49 27.79
CA ALA A 55 -14.92 21.87 27.30
C ALA A 55 -16.04 22.07 26.26
N ASP A 56 -17.19 21.40 26.42
CA ASP A 56 -18.38 21.52 25.55
C ASP A 56 -18.12 21.26 24.06
N GLN A 57 -17.00 20.58 23.76
CA GLN A 57 -16.57 20.30 22.39
C GLN A 57 -17.41 19.20 21.72
N GLY A 58 -18.43 18.64 22.38
CA GLY A 58 -19.35 17.66 21.78
C GLY A 58 -19.35 16.29 22.45
N LEU A 59 -20.09 15.36 21.85
CA LEU A 59 -20.32 14.00 22.34
C LEU A 59 -19.61 12.99 21.45
N LEU A 60 -18.87 12.07 22.07
CA LEU A 60 -18.30 10.91 21.41
C LEU A 60 -19.12 9.67 21.79
N CYS A 61 -19.87 9.14 20.85
CA CYS A 61 -20.66 7.93 21.01
C CYS A 61 -19.90 6.74 20.42
N VAL A 62 -19.86 5.64 21.16
CA VAL A 62 -19.40 4.34 20.69
C VAL A 62 -20.63 3.49 20.42
N THR A 63 -20.70 2.93 19.22
CA THR A 63 -21.75 2.02 18.80
C THR A 63 -21.32 0.55 18.97
N ALA A 64 -22.28 -0.36 19.04
CA ALA A 64 -22.07 -1.80 19.17
C ALA A 64 -21.32 -2.42 17.98
N ASP A 65 -21.35 -1.76 16.83
CA ASP A 65 -20.53 -2.05 15.65
C ASP A 65 -19.15 -1.37 15.70
N GLN A 66 -18.66 -1.01 16.90
CA GLN A 66 -17.31 -0.50 17.18
C GLN A 66 -16.95 0.77 16.39
N GLN A 67 -17.91 1.66 16.14
CA GLN A 67 -17.61 2.96 15.53
C GLN A 67 -17.62 4.04 16.60
N PHE A 68 -16.78 5.06 16.38
CA PHE A 68 -16.82 6.27 17.18
C PHE A 68 -17.50 7.38 16.38
N LEU A 69 -18.69 7.78 16.83
CA LEU A 69 -19.45 8.87 16.26
C LEU A 69 -19.23 10.12 17.10
N TYR A 70 -18.70 11.17 16.50
CA TYR A 70 -18.50 12.46 17.14
C TYR A 70 -19.60 13.43 16.71
N TYR A 71 -20.42 13.82 17.67
CA TYR A 71 -21.49 14.78 17.52
C TYR A 71 -21.04 16.14 18.05
N SER A 72 -21.11 17.16 17.20
CA SER A 72 -20.95 18.55 17.63
C SER A 72 -22.30 19.09 18.11
N LEU A 73 -22.27 19.81 19.22
CA LEU A 73 -23.44 20.48 19.76
C LEU A 73 -23.55 21.86 19.11
N THR A 74 -24.71 22.18 18.53
CA THR A 74 -24.97 23.53 18.02
C THR A 74 -26.25 24.08 18.64
N GLU A 75 -26.14 25.23 19.30
CA GLU A 75 -27.28 25.96 19.85
C GLU A 75 -27.98 26.77 18.75
N HIS A 76 -29.26 26.49 18.53
CA HIS A 76 -30.11 27.38 17.75
C HIS A 76 -30.57 28.59 18.58
N PRO A 77 -30.85 29.75 17.96
CA PRO A 77 -31.32 30.96 18.65
C PRO A 77 -32.64 30.80 19.44
N GLU A 78 -33.35 29.68 19.29
CA GLU A 78 -34.59 29.35 20.00
C GLU A 78 -34.38 28.44 21.24
N GLY A 79 -33.14 28.27 21.71
CA GLY A 79 -32.84 27.47 22.91
C GLY A 79 -32.98 25.95 22.71
N CYS A 80 -32.94 25.49 21.46
CA CYS A 80 -32.90 24.07 21.12
C CYS A 80 -31.47 23.63 20.79
N LEU A 81 -30.95 22.68 21.57
CA LEU A 81 -29.69 21.99 21.33
C LEU A 81 -29.90 20.91 20.27
N LYS A 82 -29.25 21.07 19.10
CA LYS A 82 -29.26 20.05 18.04
C LYS A 82 -27.91 19.36 17.98
N LEU A 83 -27.92 18.02 18.05
CA LEU A 83 -26.73 17.19 17.84
C LEU A 83 -26.54 16.98 16.35
N ILE A 84 -25.44 17.50 15.81
CA ILE A 84 -25.05 17.27 14.42
C ILE A 84 -23.91 16.25 14.43
N LEU A 85 -24.08 15.14 13.72
CA LEU A 85 -22.98 14.20 13.50
C LEU A 85 -21.91 14.91 12.67
N SER A 86 -20.76 15.19 13.27
CA SER A 86 -19.70 15.95 12.62
C SER A 86 -18.60 15.04 12.09
N LYS A 87 -18.27 13.95 12.80
CA LYS A 87 -17.29 12.96 12.34
C LYS A 87 -17.70 11.55 12.72
N ARG A 88 -17.34 10.59 11.88
CA ARG A 88 -17.45 9.15 12.13
C ARG A 88 -16.05 8.57 12.00
N PHE A 89 -15.48 8.08 13.10
CA PHE A 89 -14.28 7.27 13.08
C PHE A 89 -14.70 5.80 13.07
N VAL A 90 -14.13 5.05 12.14
CA VAL A 90 -14.41 3.62 12.00
C VAL A 90 -13.42 2.88 12.89
N GLY A 91 -13.92 2.09 13.85
CA GLY A 91 -13.09 1.24 14.72
C GLY A 91 -13.05 -0.23 14.28
N TYR A 92 -13.54 -0.54 13.08
CA TYR A 92 -13.33 -1.86 12.47
C TYR A 92 -12.12 -1.85 11.55
N ASN A 93 -11.21 -2.81 11.77
CA ASN A 93 -10.26 -3.26 10.75
C ASN A 93 -11.07 -4.09 9.75
N GLU A 94 -11.74 -3.43 8.82
CA GLU A 94 -12.48 -4.13 7.77
C GLU A 94 -11.50 -4.77 6.80
N GLU A 95 -11.65 -6.06 6.57
CA GLU A 95 -10.84 -6.76 5.57
C GLU A 95 -11.15 -6.20 4.19
N ILE A 96 -10.11 -5.87 3.44
CA ILE A 96 -10.27 -5.36 2.08
C ILE A 96 -10.40 -6.54 1.13
N ALA A 97 -11.53 -6.65 0.45
CA ALA A 97 -11.80 -7.73 -0.49
C ALA A 97 -11.26 -7.44 -1.89
N ASP A 98 -11.53 -6.23 -2.41
CA ASP A 98 -11.05 -5.80 -3.73
C ASP A 98 -10.90 -4.27 -3.79
N MET A 99 -10.10 -3.79 -4.74
CA MET A 99 -9.86 -2.36 -4.95
C MET A 99 -9.58 -2.03 -6.41
N LYS A 100 -9.96 -0.82 -6.84
CA LYS A 100 -9.66 -0.27 -8.17
C LYS A 100 -9.55 1.25 -8.15
N PHE A 101 -8.64 1.76 -8.96
CA PHE A 101 -8.55 3.19 -9.24
C PHE A 101 -9.71 3.67 -10.12
N LEU A 102 -10.07 4.94 -9.92
CA LEU A 102 -11.20 5.63 -10.51
C LEU A 102 -10.81 7.04 -10.95
N GLY A 103 -11.51 7.54 -11.97
CA GLY A 103 -11.31 8.88 -12.53
C GLY A 103 -10.24 8.91 -13.61
N ASP A 104 -10.26 9.99 -14.40
CA ASP A 104 -9.41 10.10 -15.59
C ASP A 104 -7.92 10.06 -15.23
N GLU A 105 -7.50 10.71 -14.15
CA GLU A 105 -6.10 10.64 -13.67
C GLU A 105 -5.98 9.78 -12.41
N GLU A 106 -6.88 8.80 -12.22
CA GLU A 106 -6.79 7.85 -11.11
C GLU A 106 -6.78 8.56 -9.74
N GLN A 107 -7.61 9.59 -9.63
CA GLN A 107 -7.75 10.51 -8.48
C GLN A 107 -8.40 9.83 -7.27
N PHE A 108 -9.25 8.85 -7.55
CA PHE A 108 -10.08 8.18 -6.56
C PHE A 108 -9.75 6.69 -6.49
N LEU A 109 -9.94 6.09 -5.32
CA LEU A 109 -9.77 4.66 -5.08
C LEU A 109 -11.08 4.07 -4.54
N ALA A 110 -11.72 3.20 -5.31
CA ALA A 110 -12.83 2.38 -4.83
C ALA A 110 -12.29 1.18 -4.06
N VAL A 111 -12.83 0.98 -2.86
CA VAL A 111 -12.45 -0.08 -1.93
C VAL A 111 -13.72 -0.84 -1.53
N ALA A 112 -13.75 -2.12 -1.86
CA ALA A 112 -14.72 -3.06 -1.31
C ALA A 112 -14.12 -3.72 -0.07
N THR A 113 -14.87 -3.65 1.02
CA THR A 113 -14.47 -4.23 2.30
C THR A 113 -15.40 -5.39 2.66
N SER A 114 -15.21 -5.98 3.84
CA SER A 114 -16.11 -6.97 4.44
C SER A 114 -17.51 -6.44 4.81
N VAL A 115 -17.89 -5.27 4.29
CA VAL A 115 -19.19 -4.62 4.48
C VAL A 115 -19.93 -4.56 3.14
N GLU A 116 -21.25 -4.34 3.19
CA GLU A 116 -22.12 -4.27 2.01
C GLU A 116 -21.96 -2.97 1.18
N HIS A 117 -21.18 -2.01 1.67
CA HIS A 117 -20.96 -0.74 1.01
C HIS A 117 -19.58 -0.68 0.38
N VAL A 118 -19.49 -0.09 -0.81
CA VAL A 118 -18.20 0.27 -1.42
C VAL A 118 -17.87 1.70 -1.05
N ARG A 119 -16.67 1.93 -0.53
CA ARG A 119 -16.18 3.28 -0.19
C ARG A 119 -15.27 3.79 -1.29
N VAL A 120 -15.43 5.05 -1.68
CA VAL A 120 -14.56 5.70 -2.64
C VAL A 120 -13.76 6.77 -1.90
N TYR A 121 -12.45 6.57 -1.86
CA TYR A 121 -11.48 7.48 -1.24
C TYR A 121 -10.91 8.43 -2.29
N ASP A 122 -10.70 9.68 -1.89
CA ASP A 122 -9.90 10.63 -2.64
C ASP A 122 -8.43 10.50 -2.21
N LEU A 123 -7.54 10.28 -3.18
CA LEU A 123 -6.11 10.07 -2.93
C LEU A 123 -5.40 11.36 -2.49
N ALA A 124 -5.92 12.54 -2.87
CA ALA A 124 -5.31 13.80 -2.47
C ALA A 124 -5.55 14.11 -0.99
N SER A 125 -6.79 13.88 -0.52
CA SER A 125 -7.18 14.15 0.87
C SER A 125 -7.05 12.93 1.80
N MET A 126 -6.82 11.73 1.25
CA MET A 126 -6.90 10.44 1.96
C MET A 126 -8.21 10.29 2.76
N SER A 127 -9.28 10.92 2.28
CA SER A 127 -10.57 10.94 2.94
C SER A 127 -11.62 10.20 2.12
N CYS A 128 -12.63 9.66 2.79
CA CYS A 128 -13.74 9.01 2.11
C CYS A 128 -14.59 10.10 1.42
N SER A 129 -14.59 10.12 0.08
CA SER A 129 -15.34 11.07 -0.72
C SER A 129 -16.84 10.74 -0.73
N TYR A 130 -17.17 9.48 -1.00
CA TYR A 130 -18.56 9.01 -0.98
C TYR A 130 -18.64 7.50 -0.78
N VAL A 131 -19.86 7.02 -0.47
CA VAL A 131 -20.15 5.62 -0.19
C VAL A 131 -21.27 5.15 -1.11
N LEU A 132 -21.08 4.00 -1.75
CA LEU A 132 -22.08 3.33 -2.58
C LEU A 132 -22.78 2.29 -1.72
N ALA A 133 -24.01 2.59 -1.31
CA ALA A 133 -24.84 1.72 -0.50
C ALA A 133 -25.98 1.12 -1.34
N GLY A 134 -26.17 -0.20 -1.25
CA GLY A 134 -27.32 -0.86 -1.86
C GLY A 134 -27.26 -2.38 -1.88
N HIS A 135 -26.07 -2.99 -1.84
CA HIS A 135 -25.99 -4.44 -1.59
C HIS A 135 -26.49 -4.77 -0.18
N THR A 136 -26.99 -5.99 0.00
CA THR A 136 -27.49 -6.49 1.29
C THR A 136 -26.45 -7.33 2.04
N VAL A 137 -25.36 -7.69 1.36
CA VAL A 137 -24.27 -8.52 1.90
C VAL A 137 -22.94 -7.99 1.32
N ILE A 138 -21.83 -8.47 1.88
CA ILE A 138 -20.45 -8.12 1.53
C ILE A 138 -20.19 -8.08 0.02
N VAL A 139 -19.45 -7.06 -0.41
CA VAL A 139 -18.98 -6.93 -1.80
C VAL A 139 -17.67 -7.68 -1.94
N LEU A 140 -17.63 -8.66 -2.85
CA LEU A 140 -16.48 -9.55 -3.03
C LEU A 140 -15.52 -9.08 -4.13
N CYS A 141 -16.06 -8.45 -5.17
CA CYS A 141 -15.26 -8.02 -6.31
C CYS A 141 -15.79 -6.72 -6.90
N LEU A 142 -14.88 -5.97 -7.51
CA LEU A 142 -15.23 -4.77 -8.25
C LEU A 142 -14.36 -4.60 -9.50
N ASP A 143 -14.96 -4.08 -10.55
CA ASP A 143 -14.23 -3.61 -11.73
C ASP A 143 -14.76 -2.25 -12.15
N THR A 144 -13.92 -1.52 -12.88
CA THR A 144 -14.20 -0.15 -13.30
C THR A 144 -14.04 -0.02 -14.80
N CYS A 145 -14.87 0.82 -15.40
CA CYS A 145 -14.83 1.11 -16.82
C CYS A 145 -15.18 2.58 -17.05
N VAL A 146 -14.31 3.28 -17.79
CA VAL A 146 -14.65 4.61 -18.30
C VAL A 146 -15.43 4.40 -19.59
N THR A 147 -16.64 4.96 -19.69
CA THR A 147 -17.48 4.91 -20.89
C THR A 147 -16.89 5.78 -22.01
N ARG A 148 -17.47 5.72 -23.22
CA ARG A 148 -17.05 6.59 -24.33
C ARG A 148 -17.35 8.07 -24.06
N SER A 149 -18.32 8.36 -23.22
CA SER A 149 -18.70 9.71 -22.79
C SER A 149 -17.79 10.28 -21.69
N GLY A 150 -16.81 9.51 -21.20
CA GLY A 150 -15.92 9.92 -20.11
C GLY A 150 -16.47 9.61 -18.71
N ARG A 151 -17.72 9.15 -18.59
CA ARG A 151 -18.28 8.77 -17.28
C ARG A 151 -17.67 7.48 -16.78
N THR A 152 -17.25 7.47 -15.51
CA THR A 152 -16.72 6.27 -14.86
C THR A 152 -17.86 5.43 -14.29
N ARG A 153 -18.00 4.20 -14.78
CA ARG A 153 -18.95 3.20 -14.28
C ARG A 153 -18.21 2.20 -13.41
N ILE A 154 -18.87 1.75 -12.35
CA ILE A 154 -18.34 0.77 -11.39
C ILE A 154 -19.31 -0.41 -11.38
N ALA A 155 -18.79 -1.63 -11.56
CA ALA A 155 -19.58 -2.83 -11.35
C ALA A 155 -19.10 -3.53 -10.09
N THR A 156 -20.05 -3.95 -9.27
CA THR A 156 -19.81 -4.61 -7.98
C THR A 156 -20.51 -5.95 -7.95
N GLY A 157 -19.81 -6.96 -7.45
CA GLY A 157 -20.33 -8.31 -7.28
C GLY A 157 -20.37 -8.65 -5.80
N SER A 158 -21.54 -9.02 -5.30
CA SER A 158 -21.74 -9.32 -3.88
C SER A 158 -22.05 -10.79 -3.65
N LYS A 159 -21.90 -11.18 -2.38
CA LYS A 159 -22.38 -12.46 -1.85
C LYS A 159 -23.92 -12.54 -1.81
N ASP A 160 -24.62 -11.44 -2.07
CA ASP A 160 -26.08 -11.38 -2.24
C ASP A 160 -26.59 -11.94 -3.59
N ASN A 161 -25.69 -12.49 -4.41
CA ASN A 161 -25.95 -13.05 -5.74
C ASN A 161 -26.36 -12.00 -6.81
N SER A 162 -26.25 -10.71 -6.49
CA SER A 162 -26.55 -9.61 -7.41
C SER A 162 -25.29 -8.94 -7.93
N VAL A 163 -25.32 -8.56 -9.21
CA VAL A 163 -24.37 -7.60 -9.77
C VAL A 163 -25.03 -6.23 -9.76
N ARG A 164 -24.33 -5.21 -9.31
CA ARG A 164 -24.82 -3.82 -9.41
C ARG A 164 -23.87 -2.98 -10.25
N LEU A 165 -24.47 -2.07 -11.01
CA LEU A 165 -23.79 -1.09 -11.81
C LEU A 165 -24.07 0.30 -11.23
N TRP A 166 -22.99 1.02 -10.95
CA TRP A 166 -23.01 2.33 -10.34
C TRP A 166 -22.40 3.36 -11.28
N ASP A 167 -22.90 4.59 -11.15
CA ASP A 167 -22.29 5.74 -11.78
C ASP A 167 -21.44 6.49 -10.77
N SER A 168 -20.22 6.86 -11.16
CA SER A 168 -19.36 7.67 -10.28
C SER A 168 -19.83 9.12 -10.17
N GLU A 169 -20.51 9.67 -11.18
CA GLU A 169 -20.95 11.07 -11.19
C GLU A 169 -22.27 11.24 -10.43
N SER A 170 -23.29 10.44 -10.78
CA SER A 170 -24.59 10.49 -10.08
C SER A 170 -24.55 9.83 -8.69
N LYS A 171 -23.54 8.99 -8.42
CA LYS A 171 -23.39 8.21 -7.17
C LYS A 171 -24.59 7.29 -6.91
N SER A 172 -25.35 6.97 -7.95
CA SER A 172 -26.55 6.14 -7.87
C SER A 172 -26.35 4.80 -8.58
N CYS A 173 -27.19 3.83 -8.20
CA CYS A 173 -27.25 2.51 -8.83
C CYS A 173 -28.09 2.61 -10.11
N ILE A 174 -27.48 2.42 -11.27
CA ILE A 174 -28.17 2.51 -12.58
C ILE A 174 -28.75 1.16 -12.99
N GLY A 175 -28.14 0.07 -12.52
CA GLY A 175 -28.51 -1.27 -12.97
C GLY A 175 -28.33 -2.33 -11.90
N VAL A 176 -29.32 -3.20 -11.76
CA VAL A 176 -29.26 -4.40 -10.90
C VAL A 176 -29.42 -5.64 -11.77
N GLY A 177 -28.42 -6.51 -11.76
CA GLY A 177 -28.42 -7.81 -12.42
C GLY A 177 -28.70 -8.91 -11.42
N ILE A 178 -29.94 -9.42 -11.41
CA ILE A 178 -30.33 -10.60 -10.64
C ILE A 178 -30.36 -11.78 -11.60
N GLY A 179 -29.61 -12.83 -11.29
CA GLY A 179 -29.61 -14.02 -12.15
C GLY A 179 -28.61 -15.09 -11.77
N HIS A 180 -27.65 -14.80 -10.90
CA HIS A 180 -26.81 -15.83 -10.29
C HIS A 180 -27.53 -16.47 -9.11
N THR A 181 -27.24 -17.74 -8.86
CA THR A 181 -27.78 -18.49 -7.71
C THR A 181 -26.79 -18.60 -6.55
N GLY A 182 -25.56 -18.14 -6.77
CA GLY A 182 -24.50 -18.11 -5.77
C GLY A 182 -23.69 -16.81 -5.82
N ALA A 183 -22.80 -16.67 -4.85
CA ALA A 183 -21.99 -15.47 -4.66
C ALA A 183 -21.15 -15.15 -5.90
N ILE A 184 -21.10 -13.88 -6.28
CA ILE A 184 -20.32 -13.42 -7.43
C ILE A 184 -18.87 -13.22 -6.99
N GLY A 185 -17.99 -14.10 -7.44
CA GLY A 185 -16.57 -14.09 -7.07
C GLY A 185 -15.73 -13.16 -7.95
N ALA A 186 -16.18 -12.88 -9.18
CA ALA A 186 -15.43 -12.04 -10.10
C ALA A 186 -16.31 -11.29 -11.09
N ILE A 187 -15.87 -10.09 -11.47
CA ILE A 187 -16.45 -9.28 -12.53
C ILE A 187 -15.32 -8.71 -13.38
N ALA A 188 -15.54 -8.65 -14.70
CA ALA A 188 -14.63 -7.99 -15.61
C ALA A 188 -15.38 -7.23 -16.72
N PHE A 189 -15.06 -5.95 -16.89
CA PHE A 189 -15.57 -5.12 -17.97
C PHE A 189 -14.86 -5.35 -19.30
N SER A 190 -15.61 -5.14 -20.38
CA SER A 190 -15.07 -4.87 -21.71
C SER A 190 -14.14 -3.66 -21.69
N LYS A 191 -12.96 -3.78 -22.30
CA LYS A 191 -11.93 -2.73 -22.31
C LYS A 191 -11.98 -1.88 -23.60
N SER A 192 -12.38 -2.46 -24.73
CA SER A 192 -12.45 -1.79 -26.05
C SER A 192 -13.84 -1.26 -26.38
N LYS A 193 -14.84 -2.14 -26.46
CA LYS A 193 -16.23 -1.83 -26.83
C LYS A 193 -16.97 -1.09 -25.72
N ARG A 194 -16.61 -1.33 -24.46
CA ARG A 194 -17.12 -0.68 -23.23
C ARG A 194 -18.64 -0.76 -23.08
N ASN A 195 -19.26 -1.81 -23.61
CA ASN A 195 -20.71 -1.97 -23.69
C ASN A 195 -21.24 -3.29 -23.09
N PHE A 196 -20.37 -4.10 -22.51
CA PHE A 196 -20.77 -5.29 -21.77
C PHE A 196 -19.78 -5.55 -20.64
N PHE A 197 -20.19 -6.38 -19.69
CA PHE A 197 -19.30 -6.94 -18.68
C PHE A 197 -19.64 -8.41 -18.45
N VAL A 198 -18.70 -9.13 -17.84
CA VAL A 198 -18.85 -10.55 -17.54
C VAL A 198 -18.79 -10.75 -16.04
N SER A 199 -19.71 -11.54 -15.50
CA SER A 199 -19.70 -11.97 -14.10
C SER A 199 -19.49 -13.47 -14.00
N GLY A 200 -18.77 -13.86 -12.95
CA GLY A 200 -18.48 -15.25 -12.61
C GLY A 200 -18.89 -15.49 -11.17
N SER A 201 -19.60 -16.60 -10.96
CA SER A 201 -20.21 -16.92 -9.68
C SER A 201 -19.76 -18.28 -9.17
N SER A 202 -19.97 -18.46 -7.87
CA SER A 202 -19.88 -19.74 -7.16
C SER A 202 -20.92 -20.75 -7.68
N ASP A 203 -21.94 -20.31 -8.41
CA ASP A 203 -22.87 -21.18 -9.13
C ASP A 203 -22.27 -21.88 -10.37
N ARG A 204 -20.97 -21.66 -10.62
CA ARG A 204 -20.17 -22.26 -11.70
C ARG A 204 -20.52 -21.74 -13.10
N THR A 205 -21.36 -20.71 -13.18
CA THR A 205 -21.77 -20.09 -14.44
C THR A 205 -21.04 -18.78 -14.70
N LEU A 206 -20.83 -18.51 -15.98
CA LEU A 206 -20.43 -17.22 -16.50
C LEU A 206 -21.63 -16.56 -17.15
N LYS A 207 -21.83 -15.28 -16.87
CA LYS A 207 -22.88 -14.47 -17.50
C LYS A 207 -22.30 -13.24 -18.15
N VAL A 208 -22.71 -12.97 -19.39
CA VAL A 208 -22.39 -11.74 -20.12
C VAL A 208 -23.58 -10.82 -20.06
N TRP A 209 -23.39 -9.62 -19.54
CA TRP A 209 -24.43 -8.60 -19.37
C TRP A 209 -24.22 -7.50 -20.41
N SER A 210 -25.27 -7.16 -21.16
CA SER A 210 -25.22 -6.02 -22.09
C SER A 210 -25.56 -4.72 -21.35
N LEU A 211 -24.79 -3.67 -21.66
CA LEU A 211 -25.02 -2.30 -21.19
C LEU A 211 -25.71 -1.44 -22.25
N ASP A 212 -26.03 -1.99 -23.43
CA ASP A 212 -26.55 -1.22 -24.58
C ASP A 212 -27.93 -0.60 -24.30
N SER A 213 -28.67 -1.10 -23.31
CA SER A 213 -30.02 -0.64 -22.95
C SER A 213 -30.08 0.38 -21.82
N LEU A 214 -28.94 0.74 -21.22
CA LEU A 214 -28.91 1.74 -20.15
C LEU A 214 -28.78 3.12 -20.76
N ALA A 215 -29.86 3.91 -20.69
CA ALA A 215 -29.77 5.35 -20.92
C ALA A 215 -28.95 5.97 -19.79
N ASP A 216 -28.07 6.92 -20.15
CA ASP A 216 -27.12 7.52 -19.21
C ASP A 216 -27.79 8.33 -18.09
N ASP A 217 -29.08 8.66 -18.22
CA ASP A 217 -29.86 9.53 -17.33
C ASP A 217 -31.04 8.82 -16.63
N ALA A 218 -30.98 7.49 -16.47
CA ALA A 218 -32.01 6.77 -15.71
C ALA A 218 -31.88 7.03 -14.20
N GLU A 219 -32.86 7.73 -13.60
CA GLU A 219 -32.95 7.95 -12.15
C GLU A 219 -33.28 6.66 -11.37
N GLU A 220 -33.93 5.68 -12.02
CA GLU A 220 -34.29 4.40 -11.43
C GLU A 220 -33.39 3.26 -11.92
N ALA A 221 -33.01 2.39 -10.99
CA ALA A 221 -32.15 1.24 -11.28
C ALA A 221 -32.89 0.25 -12.19
N SER A 222 -32.39 0.08 -13.41
CA SER A 222 -32.96 -0.86 -14.38
C SER A 222 -32.49 -2.29 -14.14
N ASN A 223 -33.33 -3.28 -14.45
CA ASN A 223 -32.91 -4.68 -14.39
C ASN A 223 -32.02 -5.02 -15.59
N LEU A 224 -30.78 -5.44 -15.34
CA LEU A 224 -29.82 -5.81 -16.37
C LEU A 224 -30.21 -7.14 -17.03
N LYS A 225 -30.04 -7.23 -18.35
CA LYS A 225 -30.32 -8.46 -19.11
C LYS A 225 -29.04 -9.23 -19.40
N ALA A 226 -29.04 -10.51 -19.03
CA ALA A 226 -27.98 -11.43 -19.42
C ALA A 226 -28.15 -11.82 -20.89
N LYS A 227 -27.13 -11.57 -21.71
CA LYS A 227 -27.08 -11.90 -23.14
C LYS A 227 -26.71 -13.36 -23.37
N ALA A 228 -25.78 -13.89 -22.57
CA ALA A 228 -25.31 -15.26 -22.66
C ALA A 228 -25.04 -15.82 -21.25
N VAL A 229 -25.31 -17.11 -21.08
CA VAL A 229 -25.06 -17.86 -19.84
C VAL A 229 -24.43 -19.18 -20.22
N VAL A 230 -23.29 -19.52 -19.60
CA VAL A 230 -22.58 -20.78 -19.84
C VAL A 230 -22.12 -21.38 -18.52
N ALA A 231 -22.29 -22.70 -18.36
CA ALA A 231 -21.66 -23.46 -17.28
C ALA A 231 -20.19 -23.68 -17.64
N ALA A 232 -19.28 -23.03 -16.90
CA ALA A 232 -17.88 -22.93 -17.29
C ALA A 232 -16.97 -23.93 -16.56
N HIS A 233 -17.30 -24.27 -15.31
CA HIS A 233 -16.42 -25.03 -14.42
C HIS A 233 -17.19 -26.02 -13.53
N ASP A 234 -16.47 -26.95 -12.89
CA ASP A 234 -17.04 -27.89 -11.93
C ASP A 234 -17.12 -27.31 -10.50
N LYS A 235 -16.39 -26.22 -10.24
CA LYS A 235 -16.29 -25.54 -8.96
C LYS A 235 -16.39 -24.02 -9.13
N ASP A 236 -16.37 -23.33 -8.00
CA ASP A 236 -16.50 -21.89 -7.88
C ASP A 236 -15.49 -21.13 -8.75
N ILE A 237 -15.95 -20.04 -9.34
CA ILE A 237 -15.15 -19.15 -10.19
C ILE A 237 -14.64 -18.01 -9.32
N ASN A 238 -13.32 -17.91 -9.17
CA ASN A 238 -12.68 -16.92 -8.30
C ASN A 238 -12.24 -15.66 -9.04
N SER A 239 -11.97 -15.76 -10.35
CA SER A 239 -11.42 -14.63 -11.10
C SER A 239 -11.84 -14.67 -12.57
N LEU A 240 -11.98 -13.47 -13.13
CA LEU A 240 -12.27 -13.25 -14.54
C LEU A 240 -11.39 -12.13 -15.08
N ALA A 241 -11.00 -12.28 -16.34
CA ALA A 241 -10.40 -11.22 -17.11
C ALA A 241 -10.98 -11.21 -18.52
N VAL A 242 -11.15 -10.01 -19.09
CA VAL A 242 -11.47 -9.80 -20.50
C VAL A 242 -10.18 -9.40 -21.22
N ALA A 243 -9.97 -9.95 -22.41
CA ALA A 243 -8.83 -9.58 -23.23
C ALA A 243 -8.91 -8.10 -23.65
N PRO A 244 -7.79 -7.38 -23.83
CA PRO A 244 -7.80 -5.97 -24.23
C PRO A 244 -8.57 -5.67 -25.54
N ASN A 245 -8.70 -6.68 -26.42
CA ASN A 245 -9.42 -6.60 -27.68
C ASN A 245 -10.90 -7.03 -27.59
N ASP A 246 -11.39 -7.40 -26.40
CA ASP A 246 -12.75 -7.91 -26.13
C ASP A 246 -13.16 -9.15 -26.93
N SER A 247 -12.20 -9.89 -27.49
CA SER A 247 -12.49 -11.12 -28.24
C SER A 247 -12.58 -12.36 -27.35
N LEU A 248 -11.87 -12.36 -26.22
CA LEU A 248 -11.72 -13.51 -25.33
C LEU A 248 -11.98 -13.11 -23.87
N VAL A 249 -12.46 -14.08 -23.11
CA VAL A 249 -12.58 -14.05 -21.65
C VAL A 249 -11.82 -15.23 -21.09
N CYS A 250 -11.11 -15.02 -19.99
CA CYS A 250 -10.50 -16.09 -19.22
C CYS A 250 -11.17 -16.18 -17.86
N SER A 251 -11.63 -17.38 -17.50
CA SER A 251 -12.16 -17.70 -16.18
C SER A 251 -11.15 -18.54 -15.40
N GLY A 252 -10.92 -18.20 -14.13
CA GLY A 252 -10.11 -18.98 -13.21
C GLY A 252 -10.97 -19.59 -12.11
N SER A 253 -10.86 -20.91 -11.91
CA SER A 253 -11.68 -21.64 -10.96
C SER A 253 -10.87 -22.39 -9.89
N GLN A 254 -11.57 -22.72 -8.81
CA GLN A 254 -11.10 -23.62 -7.75
C GLN A 254 -10.90 -25.07 -8.24
N ASP A 255 -11.36 -25.43 -9.44
CA ASP A 255 -11.13 -26.73 -10.07
C ASP A 255 -9.68 -26.95 -10.56
N ARG A 256 -8.81 -25.93 -10.42
CA ARG A 256 -7.39 -25.86 -10.81
C ARG A 256 -7.16 -25.60 -12.29
N THR A 257 -8.20 -25.23 -13.02
CA THR A 257 -8.13 -24.93 -14.44
C THR A 257 -8.53 -23.48 -14.70
N ALA A 258 -7.91 -22.88 -15.71
CA ALA A 258 -8.39 -21.64 -16.29
C ALA A 258 -8.91 -21.92 -17.70
N CYS A 259 -10.10 -21.42 -18.02
CA CYS A 259 -10.74 -21.69 -19.31
C CYS A 259 -10.83 -20.39 -20.12
N LEU A 260 -10.54 -20.50 -21.43
CA LEU A 260 -10.66 -19.41 -22.40
C LEU A 260 -11.95 -19.57 -23.21
N TRP A 261 -12.67 -18.47 -23.34
CA TRP A 261 -13.98 -18.39 -23.98
C TRP A 261 -14.00 -17.22 -24.97
N PRO A 262 -14.30 -17.43 -26.25
CA PRO A 262 -14.55 -16.37 -27.19
C PRO A 262 -15.86 -15.66 -26.90
N LEU A 263 -15.85 -14.34 -27.03
CA LEU A 263 -17.05 -13.51 -26.95
C LEU A 263 -17.60 -13.22 -28.36
N PRO A 264 -18.93 -13.14 -28.53
CA PRO A 264 -19.96 -13.17 -27.49
C PRO A 264 -20.53 -14.57 -27.19
N ASP A 265 -20.21 -15.58 -28.01
CA ASP A 265 -20.93 -16.86 -28.01
C ASP A 265 -20.55 -17.78 -26.84
N LEU A 266 -19.44 -17.49 -26.13
CA LEU A 266 -18.93 -18.25 -24.98
C LEU A 266 -18.76 -19.74 -25.28
N VAL A 267 -18.34 -20.08 -26.50
CA VAL A 267 -18.02 -21.45 -26.86
C VAL A 267 -16.69 -21.83 -26.21
N PHE A 268 -16.60 -23.01 -25.60
CA PHE A 268 -15.34 -23.46 -25.00
C PHE A 268 -14.22 -23.52 -26.04
N LEU A 269 -13.10 -22.82 -25.79
CA LEU A 269 -11.94 -22.80 -26.70
C LEU A 269 -10.80 -23.66 -26.16
N VAL A 270 -10.21 -23.30 -25.02
CA VAL A 270 -9.03 -23.97 -24.44
C VAL A 270 -9.11 -23.99 -22.92
N ALA A 271 -8.67 -25.10 -22.32
CA ALA A 271 -8.46 -25.21 -20.87
C ALA A 271 -6.95 -25.23 -20.55
N LEU A 272 -6.51 -24.28 -19.75
CA LEU A 272 -5.18 -24.15 -19.20
C LEU A 272 -5.06 -25.06 -17.97
N LYS A 273 -4.43 -26.22 -18.16
CA LYS A 273 -4.22 -27.24 -17.12
C LYS A 273 -2.75 -27.31 -16.73
N GLY A 274 -2.47 -27.22 -15.43
CA GLY A 274 -1.11 -27.41 -14.90
C GLY A 274 -0.88 -26.89 -13.49
N HIS A 275 -1.83 -26.14 -12.91
CA HIS A 275 -1.78 -25.78 -11.49
C HIS A 275 -2.15 -26.95 -10.59
N LYS A 276 -1.50 -27.03 -9.42
CA LYS A 276 -1.74 -28.10 -8.43
C LYS A 276 -2.95 -27.78 -7.53
N ARG A 277 -3.26 -26.49 -7.35
CA ARG A 277 -4.37 -25.97 -6.53
C ARG A 277 -5.21 -24.96 -7.31
N GLY A 278 -6.31 -24.52 -6.69
CA GLY A 278 -7.26 -23.58 -7.30
C GLY A 278 -6.58 -22.29 -7.77
N ILE A 279 -7.13 -21.71 -8.82
CA ILE A 279 -6.65 -20.44 -9.39
C ILE A 279 -7.41 -19.31 -8.69
N TRP A 280 -6.69 -18.31 -8.22
CA TRP A 280 -7.24 -17.16 -7.49
C TRP A 280 -7.34 -15.90 -8.34
N SER A 281 -6.43 -15.73 -9.30
CA SER A 281 -6.42 -14.55 -10.16
C SER A 281 -5.95 -14.92 -11.56
N VAL A 282 -6.59 -14.28 -12.53
CA VAL A 282 -6.26 -14.39 -13.94
C VAL A 282 -6.19 -12.99 -14.54
N GLU A 283 -5.20 -12.73 -15.40
CA GLU A 283 -5.09 -11.47 -16.13
C GLU A 283 -4.51 -11.69 -17.53
N PHE A 284 -5.06 -10.97 -18.52
CA PHE A 284 -4.49 -10.93 -19.87
C PHE A 284 -3.35 -9.93 -19.94
N SER A 285 -2.30 -10.28 -20.68
CA SER A 285 -1.27 -9.30 -21.03
C SER A 285 -1.86 -8.19 -21.91
N PRO A 286 -1.50 -6.92 -21.67
CA PRO A 286 -1.97 -5.80 -22.49
C PRO A 286 -1.36 -5.75 -23.89
N VAL A 287 -0.24 -6.45 -24.12
CA VAL A 287 0.54 -6.37 -25.37
C VAL A 287 0.76 -7.75 -25.98
N ASP A 288 1.13 -8.72 -25.16
CA ASP A 288 1.44 -10.07 -25.63
C ASP A 288 0.18 -10.95 -25.65
N GLN A 289 0.13 -11.94 -26.53
CA GLN A 289 -0.96 -12.93 -26.56
C GLN A 289 -0.76 -14.00 -25.47
N CYS A 290 -0.70 -13.55 -24.21
CA CYS A 290 -0.49 -14.42 -23.05
C CYS A 290 -1.41 -14.07 -21.88
N VAL A 291 -1.58 -15.06 -21.00
CA VAL A 291 -2.41 -14.98 -19.79
C VAL A 291 -1.56 -15.32 -18.57
N ILE A 292 -1.60 -14.49 -17.54
CA ILE A 292 -1.06 -14.81 -16.22
C ILE A 292 -2.15 -15.48 -15.39
N THR A 293 -1.78 -16.56 -14.71
CA THR A 293 -2.61 -17.20 -13.68
C THR A 293 -1.84 -17.29 -12.37
N ALA A 294 -2.47 -16.87 -11.28
CA ALA A 294 -1.99 -16.99 -9.92
C ALA A 294 -2.78 -18.07 -9.16
N SER A 295 -2.10 -18.96 -8.47
CA SER A 295 -2.72 -20.12 -7.83
C SER A 295 -2.36 -20.25 -6.35
N GLY A 296 -3.22 -20.96 -5.63
CA GLY A 296 -2.98 -21.40 -4.26
C GLY A 296 -1.85 -22.42 -4.11
N ASP A 297 -1.23 -22.87 -5.20
CA ASP A 297 -0.05 -23.73 -5.22
C ASP A 297 1.28 -22.98 -5.05
N LYS A 298 1.20 -21.66 -4.77
CA LYS A 298 2.34 -20.75 -4.57
C LYS A 298 3.09 -20.41 -5.85
N THR A 299 2.56 -20.81 -7.00
CA THR A 299 3.16 -20.57 -8.31
C THR A 299 2.32 -19.60 -9.13
N ILE A 300 3.00 -18.87 -9.99
CA ILE A 300 2.40 -18.04 -11.03
C ILE A 300 2.82 -18.62 -12.37
N LYS A 301 1.87 -18.79 -13.29
CA LYS A 301 2.16 -19.33 -14.62
C LYS A 301 1.75 -18.35 -15.70
N ILE A 302 2.55 -18.26 -16.75
CA ILE A 302 2.21 -17.55 -17.99
C ILE A 302 1.88 -18.58 -19.05
N TRP A 303 0.75 -18.38 -19.73
CA TRP A 303 0.23 -19.27 -20.75
C TRP A 303 0.15 -18.56 -22.10
N ALA A 304 0.44 -19.29 -23.17
CA ALA A 304 0.17 -18.82 -24.53
C ALA A 304 -1.32 -18.99 -24.86
N ILE A 305 -1.94 -17.98 -25.47
CA ILE A 305 -3.36 -18.04 -25.87
C ILE A 305 -3.58 -18.98 -27.06
N SER A 306 -2.61 -19.08 -27.98
CA SER A 306 -2.70 -19.91 -29.20
C SER A 306 -2.91 -21.39 -28.90
N ASP A 307 -2.04 -21.94 -28.03
CA ASP A 307 -1.92 -23.39 -27.83
C ASP A 307 -2.32 -23.80 -26.41
N GLY A 308 -2.58 -22.84 -25.52
CA GLY A 308 -2.82 -23.11 -24.10
C GLY A 308 -1.62 -23.70 -23.35
N SER A 309 -0.42 -23.62 -23.93
CA SER A 309 0.81 -24.16 -23.33
C SER A 309 1.35 -23.25 -22.23
N CYS A 310 1.88 -23.84 -21.16
CA CYS A 310 2.59 -23.10 -20.12
C CYS A 310 3.95 -22.63 -20.66
N LEU A 311 4.13 -21.32 -20.81
CA LEU A 311 5.37 -20.71 -21.26
C LEU A 311 6.40 -20.63 -20.14
N LYS A 312 5.97 -20.14 -18.97
CA LYS A 312 6.84 -19.83 -17.83
C LYS A 312 6.14 -20.14 -16.53
N THR A 313 6.90 -20.60 -15.55
CA THR A 313 6.45 -20.80 -14.16
C THR A 313 7.36 -19.99 -13.24
N PHE A 314 6.76 -19.22 -12.36
CA PHE A 314 7.44 -18.42 -11.36
C PHE A 314 7.16 -19.01 -9.99
N GLU A 315 8.23 -19.29 -9.26
CA GLU A 315 8.22 -19.82 -7.91
C GLU A 315 8.98 -18.84 -7.00
N GLY A 316 8.48 -18.62 -5.78
CA GLY A 316 9.12 -17.71 -4.83
C GLY A 316 8.20 -17.18 -3.74
N HIS A 317 6.88 -17.33 -3.88
CA HIS A 317 5.94 -17.09 -2.78
C HIS A 317 5.97 -18.23 -1.77
N THR A 318 5.85 -17.90 -0.49
CA THR A 318 5.84 -18.89 0.59
C THR A 318 4.42 -19.41 0.86
N SER A 319 3.40 -18.66 0.43
CA SER A 319 1.97 -18.97 0.58
C SER A 319 1.22 -18.84 -0.75
N SER A 320 -0.11 -18.99 -0.72
CA SER A 320 -0.98 -18.86 -1.90
C SER A 320 -0.88 -17.47 -2.52
N VAL A 321 -0.77 -17.39 -3.85
CA VAL A 321 -0.80 -16.11 -4.57
C VAL A 321 -2.27 -15.76 -4.82
N THR A 322 -2.68 -14.57 -4.40
CA THR A 322 -4.08 -14.11 -4.44
C THR A 322 -4.35 -13.28 -5.70
N ARG A 323 -3.48 -12.31 -6.02
CA ARG A 323 -3.56 -11.50 -7.25
C ARG A 323 -2.20 -11.41 -7.94
N ALA A 324 -2.24 -11.35 -9.27
CA ALA A 324 -1.09 -11.01 -10.10
C ALA A 324 -1.54 -10.11 -11.24
N SER A 325 -0.81 -9.01 -11.48
CA SER A 325 -1.20 -7.98 -12.44
C SER A 325 -0.03 -7.34 -13.16
N PHE A 326 -0.21 -7.00 -14.44
CA PHE A 326 0.85 -6.42 -15.26
C PHE A 326 1.00 -4.91 -15.00
N ILE A 327 2.23 -4.45 -14.81
CA ILE A 327 2.53 -3.01 -14.64
C ILE A 327 2.86 -2.40 -16.00
N THR A 328 4.01 -2.76 -16.56
CA THR A 328 4.61 -2.09 -17.72
C THR A 328 4.35 -2.87 -18.99
N ARG A 329 3.27 -2.59 -19.73
CA ARG A 329 3.03 -3.09 -21.10
C ARG A 329 3.42 -4.58 -21.34
N GLY A 330 3.28 -5.45 -20.33
CA GLY A 330 3.67 -6.87 -20.39
C GLY A 330 5.11 -7.25 -19.97
N THR A 331 6.02 -6.31 -19.71
CA THR A 331 7.42 -6.62 -19.35
C THR A 331 7.62 -7.00 -17.88
N GLN A 332 6.87 -6.37 -16.98
CA GLN A 332 6.91 -6.64 -15.54
C GLN A 332 5.50 -6.85 -15.01
N PHE A 333 5.40 -7.62 -13.94
CA PHE A 333 4.16 -7.83 -13.22
C PHE A 333 4.42 -7.82 -11.70
N VAL A 334 3.39 -7.42 -10.96
CA VAL A 334 3.35 -7.55 -9.50
C VAL A 334 2.54 -8.78 -9.15
N SER A 335 2.95 -9.45 -8.09
CA SER A 335 2.12 -10.43 -7.42
C SER A 335 2.02 -10.12 -5.94
N CYS A 336 0.86 -10.43 -5.37
CA CYS A 336 0.65 -10.42 -3.94
C CYS A 336 0.05 -11.75 -3.48
N GLY A 337 0.30 -12.09 -2.23
CA GLY A 337 -0.08 -13.39 -1.69
C GLY A 337 -0.57 -13.34 -0.25
N GLY A 338 -0.98 -14.52 0.20
CA GLY A 338 -1.33 -14.79 1.59
C GLY A 338 -0.10 -14.95 2.49
N ASP A 339 1.08 -14.55 2.03
CA ASP A 339 2.32 -14.44 2.80
C ASP A 339 2.57 -13.00 3.28
N GLY A 340 1.70 -12.04 2.94
CA GLY A 340 1.89 -10.62 3.26
C GLY A 340 2.91 -9.91 2.35
N LEU A 341 3.44 -10.63 1.36
CA LEU A 341 4.51 -10.12 0.49
C LEU A 341 3.95 -9.63 -0.83
N VAL A 342 4.47 -8.49 -1.27
CA VAL A 342 4.32 -7.96 -2.63
C VAL A 342 5.62 -8.20 -3.36
N LYS A 343 5.59 -8.88 -4.51
CA LYS A 343 6.79 -9.19 -5.30
C LYS A 343 6.69 -8.58 -6.69
N LEU A 344 7.80 -7.99 -7.13
CA LEU A 344 7.98 -7.47 -8.48
C LEU A 344 8.79 -8.46 -9.32
N TRP A 345 8.28 -8.79 -10.50
CA TRP A 345 8.87 -9.78 -11.38
C TRP A 345 9.15 -9.21 -12.77
N THR A 346 10.24 -9.68 -13.39
CA THR A 346 10.49 -9.43 -14.81
C THR A 346 10.19 -10.68 -15.63
N VAL A 347 9.31 -10.53 -16.64
CA VAL A 347 8.88 -11.64 -17.49
C VAL A 347 10.03 -12.18 -18.33
N LYS A 348 10.99 -11.36 -18.76
CA LYS A 348 12.11 -11.80 -19.60
C LYS A 348 13.11 -12.67 -18.84
N THR A 349 13.55 -12.23 -17.66
CA THR A 349 14.60 -12.89 -16.86
C THR A 349 14.08 -13.99 -15.95
N ASN A 350 12.77 -14.07 -15.70
CA ASN A 350 12.13 -14.98 -14.74
C ASN A 350 12.52 -14.73 -13.28
N GLU A 351 13.10 -13.57 -12.99
CA GLU A 351 13.62 -13.26 -11.66
C GLU A 351 12.69 -12.32 -10.89
N CYS A 352 12.68 -12.51 -9.58
CA CYS A 352 12.08 -11.57 -8.64
C CYS A 352 13.08 -10.42 -8.42
N ILE A 353 12.72 -9.21 -8.82
CA ILE A 353 13.57 -8.02 -8.69
C ILE A 353 13.55 -7.53 -7.25
N ALA A 354 12.34 -7.41 -6.69
CA ALA A 354 12.11 -6.81 -5.39
C ALA A 354 11.01 -7.58 -4.65
N THR A 355 11.17 -7.67 -3.33
CA THR A 355 10.16 -8.17 -2.41
C THR A 355 9.91 -7.08 -1.39
N TYR A 356 8.65 -6.71 -1.23
CA TYR A 356 8.21 -5.71 -0.27
C TYR A 356 7.38 -6.38 0.82
N ASP A 357 7.75 -6.09 2.06
CA ASP A 357 7.17 -6.63 3.28
C ASP A 357 6.68 -5.45 4.11
N GLN A 358 5.45 -5.02 3.84
CA GLN A 358 4.79 -3.90 4.52
C GLN A 358 3.39 -4.26 5.05
N HIS A 359 2.90 -5.46 4.76
CA HIS A 359 1.63 -5.96 5.24
C HIS A 359 1.89 -7.01 6.33
N GLU A 360 1.16 -6.93 7.44
CA GLU A 360 1.30 -7.89 8.55
C GLU A 360 0.56 -9.21 8.29
N ASP A 361 -0.45 -9.18 7.40
CA ASP A 361 -1.30 -10.34 7.09
C ASP A 361 -1.54 -10.46 5.57
N LYS A 362 -2.42 -11.37 5.16
CA LYS A 362 -2.73 -11.73 3.77
C LYS A 362 -3.20 -10.51 2.99
N ILE A 363 -2.68 -10.40 1.76
CA ILE A 363 -3.10 -9.40 0.79
C ILE A 363 -4.16 -10.02 -0.11
N TRP A 364 -5.31 -9.35 -0.25
CA TRP A 364 -6.42 -9.81 -1.09
C TRP A 364 -6.52 -9.02 -2.39
N ALA A 365 -6.23 -7.72 -2.30
CA ALA A 365 -6.55 -6.78 -3.33
C ALA A 365 -5.29 -6.08 -3.85
N LEU A 366 -5.24 -5.93 -5.18
CA LEU A 366 -4.17 -5.26 -5.92
C LEU A 366 -4.83 -4.43 -7.01
N ALA A 367 -4.58 -3.12 -6.99
CA ALA A 367 -4.94 -2.20 -8.06
C ALA A 367 -3.68 -1.57 -8.66
N ILE A 368 -3.67 -1.47 -9.98
CA ILE A 368 -2.61 -0.82 -10.75
C ILE A 368 -3.19 0.38 -11.45
N GLY A 369 -2.59 1.54 -11.21
CA GLY A 369 -2.80 2.76 -11.98
C GLY A 369 -2.02 2.68 -13.29
N ARG A 370 -2.72 2.68 -14.42
CA ARG A 370 -2.12 2.58 -15.76
C ARG A 370 -1.55 3.90 -16.24
N LYS A 371 -2.04 5.02 -15.73
CA LYS A 371 -1.58 6.36 -16.11
C LYS A 371 -0.55 6.93 -15.14
N THR A 372 -0.78 6.72 -13.85
CA THR A 372 -0.01 7.36 -12.78
C THR A 372 1.17 6.52 -12.30
N GLU A 373 1.35 5.30 -12.83
CA GLU A 373 2.34 4.32 -12.39
C GLU A 373 2.28 4.03 -10.87
N MET A 374 1.11 4.26 -10.27
CA MET A 374 0.83 3.95 -8.86
C MET A 374 0.32 2.52 -8.71
N LEU A 375 0.61 1.92 -7.56
CA LEU A 375 0.05 0.63 -7.17
C LEU A 375 -0.63 0.79 -5.82
N ALA A 376 -1.77 0.13 -5.62
CA ALA A 376 -2.40 0.03 -4.32
C ALA A 376 -2.53 -1.44 -3.93
N THR A 377 -2.19 -1.74 -2.68
CA THR A 377 -2.36 -3.08 -2.10
C THR A 377 -3.16 -2.98 -0.82
N GLY A 378 -4.07 -3.93 -0.61
CA GLY A 378 -4.87 -4.01 0.61
C GLY A 378 -5.14 -5.44 1.02
N GLY A 379 -5.21 -5.65 2.34
CA GLY A 379 -5.30 -6.98 2.92
C GLY A 379 -6.27 -7.09 4.08
N THR A 380 -6.11 -8.20 4.80
CA THR A 380 -6.81 -8.50 6.06
C THR A 380 -6.41 -7.53 7.18
N ASP A 381 -5.23 -6.92 7.08
CA ASP A 381 -4.72 -5.91 8.01
C ASP A 381 -5.49 -4.58 7.98
N ALA A 382 -6.47 -4.43 7.08
CA ALA A 382 -7.25 -3.22 6.85
C ALA A 382 -6.40 -1.99 6.46
N VAL A 383 -5.14 -2.21 6.06
CA VAL A 383 -4.23 -1.17 5.61
C VAL A 383 -4.19 -1.14 4.09
N ILE A 384 -4.25 0.05 3.53
CA ILE A 384 -3.99 0.28 2.10
C ILE A 384 -2.60 0.90 1.97
N ASN A 385 -1.70 0.18 1.31
CA ASN A 385 -0.39 0.70 0.97
C ASN A 385 -0.41 1.21 -0.48
N LEU A 386 0.05 2.45 -0.66
CA LEU A 386 0.23 3.07 -1.97
C LEU A 386 1.71 3.07 -2.32
N TRP A 387 2.02 2.55 -3.50
CA TRP A 387 3.37 2.41 -4.02
C TRP A 387 3.54 3.31 -5.23
N HIS A 388 4.69 3.98 -5.29
CA HIS A 388 5.09 4.82 -6.40
C HIS A 388 6.40 4.29 -7.00
N ASP A 389 6.52 4.33 -8.33
CA ASP A 389 7.79 4.02 -8.98
C ASP A 389 8.80 5.17 -8.77
N SER A 390 9.83 4.92 -7.97
CA SER A 390 10.94 5.85 -7.73
C SER A 390 12.16 5.57 -8.60
N THR A 391 12.15 4.54 -9.44
CA THR A 391 13.37 4.05 -10.11
C THR A 391 13.98 5.05 -11.09
N ALA A 392 13.17 5.86 -11.75
CA ALA A 392 13.65 6.93 -12.62
C ALA A 392 14.28 8.07 -11.80
N SER A 393 13.63 8.50 -10.72
CA SER A 393 14.14 9.53 -9.82
C SER A 393 15.47 9.12 -9.20
N GLU A 394 15.59 7.87 -8.74
CA GLU A 394 16.82 7.34 -8.16
C GLU A 394 17.97 7.29 -9.17
N LYS A 395 17.69 6.93 -10.44
CA LYS A 395 18.69 6.95 -11.52
C LYS A 395 19.15 8.36 -11.84
N ASP A 396 18.23 9.32 -11.91
CA ASP A 396 18.57 10.72 -12.17
C ASP A 396 19.38 11.32 -11.02
N GLU A 397 19.03 11.01 -9.77
CA GLU A 397 19.80 11.42 -8.60
C GLU A 397 21.19 10.78 -8.57
N ALA A 398 21.30 9.49 -8.92
CA ALA A 398 22.59 8.81 -9.03
C ALA A 398 23.46 9.43 -10.13
N PHE A 399 22.87 9.71 -11.29
CA PHE A 399 23.55 10.35 -12.41
C PHE A 399 24.03 11.76 -12.04
N ARG A 400 23.17 12.60 -11.45
CA ARG A 400 23.54 13.95 -10.96
C ARG A 400 24.67 13.88 -9.95
N LYS A 401 24.63 12.92 -9.03
CA LYS A 401 25.69 12.71 -8.03
C LYS A 401 27.01 12.28 -8.66
N GLU A 402 26.96 11.48 -9.72
CA GLU A 402 28.15 11.11 -10.50
C GLU A 402 28.73 12.31 -11.24
N GLU A 403 27.90 13.11 -11.91
CA GLU A 403 28.32 14.35 -12.59
C GLU A 403 28.94 15.35 -11.61
N GLU A 404 28.30 15.60 -10.47
CA GLU A 404 28.86 16.44 -9.40
C GLU A 404 30.20 15.88 -8.88
N GLY A 405 30.30 14.55 -8.76
CA GLY A 405 31.52 13.86 -8.36
C GLY A 405 32.67 14.05 -9.35
N VAL A 406 32.38 14.02 -10.66
CA VAL A 406 33.35 14.27 -11.73
C VAL A 406 33.78 15.74 -11.74
N LEU A 407 32.84 16.67 -11.66
CA LEU A 407 33.10 18.10 -11.70
C LEU A 407 33.95 18.55 -10.49
N LYS A 408 33.57 18.13 -9.27
CA LYS A 408 34.40 18.34 -8.07
C LYS A 408 35.75 17.64 -8.17
N GLY A 409 35.82 16.48 -8.84
CA GLY A 409 37.08 15.79 -9.13
C GLY A 409 38.02 16.64 -9.99
N GLN A 410 37.48 17.32 -11.00
CA GLN A 410 38.24 18.23 -11.87
C GLN A 410 38.62 19.53 -11.14
N GLU A 411 37.72 20.09 -10.31
CA GLU A 411 38.02 21.24 -9.45
C GLU A 411 39.16 20.93 -8.47
N LEU A 412 39.19 19.71 -7.92
CA LEU A 412 40.28 19.25 -7.07
C LEU A 412 41.62 19.29 -7.82
N GLU A 413 41.67 18.78 -9.05
CA GLU A 413 42.89 18.75 -9.86
C GLU A 413 43.33 20.16 -10.31
N ASN A 414 42.37 21.03 -10.61
CA ASN A 414 42.63 22.45 -10.87
C ASN A 414 43.17 23.16 -9.62
N ALA A 415 42.62 22.89 -8.43
CA ALA A 415 43.08 23.47 -7.18
C ALA A 415 44.50 23.01 -6.81
N VAL A 416 44.83 21.73 -7.06
CA VAL A 416 46.19 21.19 -6.90
C VAL A 416 47.16 21.89 -7.86
N SER A 417 46.78 22.02 -9.13
CA SER A 417 47.60 22.68 -10.15
C SER A 417 47.85 24.16 -9.85
N ASN A 418 46.84 24.86 -9.32
CA ASN A 418 46.93 26.26 -8.90
C ASN A 418 47.60 26.46 -7.52
N ALA A 419 48.09 25.39 -6.88
CA ALA A 419 48.66 25.38 -5.53
C ALA A 419 47.73 25.94 -4.41
N ASP A 420 46.41 25.93 -4.63
CA ASP A 420 45.40 26.27 -3.61
C ASP A 420 45.05 25.02 -2.79
N TYR A 421 45.98 24.64 -1.91
CA TYR A 421 45.86 23.47 -1.07
C TYR A 421 44.69 23.55 -0.07
N THR A 422 44.22 24.75 0.27
CA THR A 422 43.10 24.90 1.22
C THR A 422 41.78 24.45 0.61
N LYS A 423 41.50 24.86 -0.64
CA LYS A 423 40.32 24.39 -1.38
C LYS A 423 40.48 22.92 -1.77
N ALA A 424 41.68 22.50 -2.17
CA ALA A 424 41.94 21.10 -2.53
C ALA A 424 41.65 20.14 -1.36
N VAL A 425 42.07 20.47 -0.13
CA VAL A 425 41.77 19.65 1.06
C VAL A 425 40.28 19.63 1.36
N GLN A 426 39.58 20.77 1.25
CA GLN A 426 38.12 20.83 1.46
C GLN A 426 37.36 19.95 0.46
N ILE A 427 37.66 20.08 -0.84
CA ILE A 427 37.01 19.29 -1.90
C ILE A 427 37.36 17.80 -1.76
N ALA A 428 38.61 17.46 -1.41
CA ALA A 428 39.00 16.07 -1.17
C ALA A 428 38.28 15.44 0.04
N PHE A 429 37.99 16.22 1.08
CA PHE A 429 37.15 15.80 2.20
C PHE A 429 35.70 15.57 1.78
N GLU A 430 35.13 16.46 0.96
CA GLU A 430 33.77 16.32 0.43
C GLU A 430 33.63 15.08 -0.47
N LEU A 431 34.63 14.82 -1.31
CA LEU A 431 34.69 13.66 -2.21
C LEU A 431 35.08 12.35 -1.52
N ARG A 432 35.40 12.39 -0.21
CA ARG A 432 35.83 11.22 0.59
C ARG A 432 36.95 10.39 -0.08
N ARG A 433 37.98 11.06 -0.63
CA ARG A 433 39.15 10.40 -1.25
C ARG A 433 40.38 10.43 -0.33
N PRO A 434 40.57 9.42 0.55
CA PRO A 434 41.60 9.45 1.60
C PRO A 434 43.04 9.42 1.08
N HIS A 435 43.32 8.71 -0.03
CA HIS A 435 44.66 8.63 -0.61
C HIS A 435 45.14 9.97 -1.21
N LYS A 436 44.31 10.61 -2.05
CA LYS A 436 44.62 11.96 -2.59
C LYS A 436 44.80 12.98 -1.47
N LEU A 437 44.02 12.87 -0.39
CA LEU A 437 44.11 13.75 0.77
C LEU A 437 45.42 13.53 1.57
N LEU A 438 45.93 12.30 1.63
CA LEU A 438 47.25 12.00 2.20
C LEU A 438 48.38 12.58 1.34
N GLU A 439 48.32 12.43 0.02
CA GLU A 439 49.30 13.03 -0.91
C GLU A 439 49.34 14.55 -0.74
N LEU A 440 48.17 15.20 -0.69
CA LEU A 440 48.05 16.63 -0.44
C LEU A 440 48.71 17.02 0.89
N PHE A 441 48.49 16.28 1.97
CA PHE A 441 49.15 16.56 3.24
C PHE A 441 50.66 16.30 3.22
N GLY A 442 51.12 15.30 2.45
CA GLY A 442 52.54 15.04 2.22
C GLY A 442 53.22 16.22 1.52
N ASP A 443 52.61 16.74 0.46
CA ASP A 443 53.11 17.87 -0.33
C ASP A 443 53.12 19.18 0.47
N ILE A 444 52.10 19.43 1.29
CA ILE A 444 52.08 20.61 2.17
C ILE A 444 53.14 20.48 3.28
N SER A 445 53.37 19.27 3.81
CA SER A 445 54.39 19.04 4.85
C SER A 445 55.82 19.27 4.35
N ARG A 446 56.06 19.09 3.06
CA ARG A 446 57.35 19.41 2.41
C ARG A 446 57.58 20.92 2.22
N ARG A 447 56.52 21.74 2.28
CA ARG A 447 56.58 23.20 2.13
C ARG A 447 56.43 23.88 3.50
N ASP A 448 57.56 24.16 4.16
CA ASP A 448 57.65 24.62 5.56
C ASP A 448 56.80 25.86 5.91
N MET A 449 56.48 26.73 4.94
CA MET A 449 55.71 27.97 5.18
C MET A 449 54.21 27.78 5.48
N LEU A 450 53.61 26.62 5.20
CA LEU A 450 52.15 26.42 5.31
C LEU A 450 51.68 25.72 6.60
N LYS A 451 52.61 25.29 7.47
CA LYS A 451 52.32 24.61 8.75
C LYS A 451 51.38 25.41 9.67
N VAL A 452 51.46 26.73 9.65
CA VAL A 452 50.62 27.62 10.50
C VAL A 452 49.17 27.72 9.97
N ARG A 453 48.97 27.75 8.64
CA ARG A 453 47.63 27.77 8.02
C ARG A 453 46.92 26.42 8.17
N LEU A 454 47.66 25.32 8.06
CA LEU A 454 47.17 23.96 8.30
C LEU A 454 46.60 23.77 9.71
N ARG A 455 47.29 24.29 10.75
CA ARG A 455 46.80 24.23 12.14
C ARG A 455 45.43 24.93 12.32
N LYS A 456 45.21 26.06 11.65
CA LYS A 456 43.90 26.75 11.67
C LYS A 456 42.81 25.96 10.94
N LEU A 457 43.13 25.34 9.80
CA LEU A 457 42.19 24.52 9.03
C LEU A 457 41.79 23.24 9.79
N PHE A 458 42.76 22.59 10.44
CA PHE A 458 42.53 21.43 11.30
C PHE A 458 41.58 21.75 12.45
N MET A 459 41.73 22.90 13.12
CA MET A 459 40.83 23.32 14.19
C MET A 459 39.38 23.55 13.71
N LEU A 460 39.18 23.93 12.45
CA LEU A 460 37.86 24.12 11.84
C LEU A 460 37.22 22.80 11.37
N LEU A 461 37.99 21.92 10.74
CA LEU A 461 37.53 20.62 10.23
C LEU A 461 37.38 19.53 11.33
N ALA A 462 38.17 19.61 12.40
CA ALA A 462 38.23 18.58 13.46
C ALA A 462 36.95 18.43 14.29
N LYS A 463 36.07 19.45 14.34
CA LYS A 463 34.93 19.43 15.28
C LYS A 463 33.78 18.50 14.89
N ARG A 464 33.70 18.01 13.64
CA ARG A 464 32.54 17.20 13.19
C ARG A 464 32.87 15.81 12.65
N ASN A 465 34.03 15.59 12.01
CA ASN A 465 34.19 14.43 11.10
C ASN A 465 35.36 13.46 11.40
N ILE A 466 36.16 13.67 12.46
CA ILE A 466 37.33 12.81 12.77
C ILE A 466 36.95 11.36 13.10
N ILE A 467 35.79 11.13 13.72
CA ILE A 467 35.37 9.79 14.16
C ILE A 467 35.10 8.87 12.95
N TYR A 468 34.51 9.39 11.88
CA TYR A 468 34.28 8.60 10.65
C TYR A 468 35.56 8.34 9.87
N PHE A 469 36.48 9.31 9.87
CA PHE A 469 37.79 9.20 9.21
C PHE A 469 38.66 8.10 9.86
N TRP A 470 38.48 7.88 11.17
CA TRP A 470 39.16 6.85 11.95
C TRP A 470 38.74 5.43 11.56
N ASN A 471 37.42 5.17 11.48
CA ASN A 471 36.89 3.84 11.13
C ASN A 471 37.25 3.37 9.71
N THR A 472 37.37 4.30 8.74
CA THR A 472 37.77 3.94 7.37
C THR A 472 39.27 3.61 7.24
N PHE A 473 40.12 4.12 8.12
CA PHE A 473 41.55 3.85 8.11
C PHE A 473 41.91 2.56 8.86
N GLU A 474 41.11 2.16 9.86
CA GLU A 474 41.36 0.96 10.66
C GLU A 474 41.26 -0.34 9.84
N ASN A 475 40.40 -0.36 8.81
CA ASN A 475 40.19 -1.54 7.97
C ASN A 475 41.16 -1.63 6.76
N GLY A 476 42.04 -0.66 6.57
CA GLY A 476 42.58 -0.35 5.23
C GLY A 476 44.08 -0.34 5.01
N ILE A 477 44.93 -0.78 5.96
CA ILE A 477 46.39 -1.07 5.84
C ILE A 477 47.20 -0.45 7.01
N GLN A 478 48.08 -1.29 7.58
CA GLN A 478 49.07 -0.95 8.61
C GLN A 478 50.18 -0.01 8.13
N SER A 479 50.62 0.81 9.08
CA SER A 479 51.98 1.30 9.31
C SER A 479 52.43 2.59 8.60
N GLN A 480 53.05 3.46 9.42
CA GLN A 480 53.71 4.73 9.12
C GLN A 480 52.81 5.93 8.73
N SER A 481 51.89 5.79 7.78
CA SER A 481 51.11 6.95 7.30
C SER A 481 50.05 7.45 8.30
N SER A 482 49.41 6.54 9.03
CA SER A 482 48.49 6.88 10.14
C SER A 482 49.23 7.52 11.32
N ALA A 483 50.47 7.13 11.56
CA ALA A 483 51.33 7.68 12.62
C ALA A 483 51.76 9.12 12.34
N ILE A 484 51.99 9.49 11.07
CA ILE A 484 52.31 10.87 10.67
C ILE A 484 51.08 11.78 10.83
N LEU A 485 49.90 11.31 10.45
CA LEU A 485 48.62 12.00 10.66
C LEU A 485 48.28 12.13 12.15
N LEU A 486 48.55 11.09 12.95
CA LEU A 486 48.48 11.12 14.41
C LEU A 486 49.45 12.14 15.00
N ASN A 487 50.72 12.15 14.59
CA ASN A 487 51.70 13.12 15.09
C ASN A 487 51.36 14.56 14.70
N LEU A 488 50.85 14.81 13.48
CA LEU A 488 50.41 16.13 13.03
C LEU A 488 49.15 16.62 13.77
N CYS A 489 48.20 15.72 14.07
CA CYS A 489 47.03 16.01 14.89
C CYS A 489 47.41 16.24 16.37
N PHE A 490 48.27 15.40 16.95
CA PHE A 490 48.67 15.47 18.36
C PHE A 490 49.59 16.66 18.65
N PHE A 491 50.49 17.06 17.74
CA PHE A 491 51.30 18.29 17.90
C PHE A 491 50.47 19.59 17.80
N GLY A 492 49.21 19.53 17.37
CA GLY A 492 48.27 20.66 17.39
C GLY A 492 47.47 20.76 18.69
N PHE A 493 47.24 19.64 19.38
CA PHE A 493 46.49 19.55 20.63
C PHE A 493 47.44 19.52 21.83
N SER A 494 48.11 20.65 22.10
CA SER A 494 48.78 20.83 23.40
C SER A 494 47.75 20.75 24.53
N THR A 495 47.91 19.71 25.33
CA THR A 495 47.68 19.56 26.78
C THR A 495 46.26 19.61 27.37
N CYS A 496 45.25 20.28 26.81
CA CYS A 496 43.99 20.46 27.58
C CYS A 496 42.91 19.39 27.35
N PHE A 497 42.86 18.75 26.18
CA PHE A 497 41.74 17.86 25.83
C PHE A 497 41.98 16.36 26.14
N LEU A 498 43.24 15.91 26.10
CA LEU A 498 43.61 14.52 26.40
C LEU A 498 43.50 14.18 27.89
N GLN A 499 43.75 15.12 28.79
CA GLN A 499 43.72 14.87 30.23
C GLN A 499 42.30 14.62 30.78
N LYS A 500 41.26 15.14 30.11
CA LYS A 500 39.85 14.91 30.46
C LYS A 500 39.25 13.63 29.88
N ARG A 501 39.91 13.00 28.90
CA ARG A 501 39.39 11.78 28.24
C ARG A 501 40.17 10.51 28.60
N LEU A 502 41.46 10.62 28.93
CA LEU A 502 42.21 9.49 29.53
C LEU A 502 41.60 9.04 30.87
N SER A 503 41.10 9.97 31.71
CA SER A 503 40.42 9.63 32.96
C SER A 503 39.10 8.87 32.78
N ARG A 504 38.49 8.94 31.58
CA ARG A 504 37.29 8.14 31.25
C ARG A 504 37.63 6.76 30.67
N TYR A 505 38.83 6.57 30.14
CA TYR A 505 39.28 5.28 29.60
C TYR A 505 39.93 4.38 30.66
N GLU A 506 40.55 4.93 31.71
CA GLU A 506 41.02 4.15 32.87
C GLU A 506 39.87 3.44 33.61
N ALA A 507 38.63 3.94 33.50
CA ALA A 507 37.43 3.28 34.03
C ALA A 507 36.98 2.06 33.18
N LEU A 508 37.30 2.04 31.88
CA LEU A 508 36.99 0.93 30.97
C LEU A 508 38.08 -0.15 30.98
N GLU A 509 39.33 0.20 31.27
CA GLU A 509 40.42 -0.77 31.40
C GLU A 509 40.25 -1.67 32.63
N ASN A 510 39.61 -1.18 33.70
CA ASN A 510 39.24 -1.96 34.86
C ASN A 510 38.04 -2.91 34.63
N SER A 511 37.16 -2.65 33.65
CA SER A 511 36.07 -3.58 33.30
C SER A 511 36.52 -4.64 32.28
N LEU A 512 37.50 -4.35 31.43
CA LEU A 512 38.14 -5.33 30.54
C LEU A 512 39.08 -6.31 31.24
N LYS A 513 39.68 -5.94 32.38
CA LYS A 513 40.44 -6.90 33.23
C LYS A 513 39.55 -7.98 33.85
N VAL A 514 38.29 -7.67 34.17
CA VAL A 514 37.32 -8.67 34.68
C VAL A 514 36.93 -9.68 33.59
N LEU A 515 36.79 -9.23 32.33
CA LEU A 515 36.51 -10.12 31.19
C LEU A 515 37.71 -11.00 30.79
N SER A 516 38.94 -10.52 30.98
CA SER A 516 40.15 -11.34 30.73
C SER A 516 40.34 -12.49 31.73
N HIS A 517 39.73 -12.41 32.93
CA HIS A 517 39.75 -13.49 33.91
C HIS A 517 38.65 -14.56 33.67
N ILE A 518 37.56 -14.21 32.99
CA ILE A 518 36.48 -15.16 32.65
C ILE A 518 36.84 -16.01 31.42
N VAL A 519 37.60 -15.45 30.46
CA VAL A 519 37.99 -16.18 29.24
C VAL A 519 39.19 -17.13 29.46
N ARG A 520 39.95 -16.99 30.56
CA ARG A 520 41.02 -17.95 30.93
C ARG A 520 40.56 -19.15 31.78
N GLY A 521 39.27 -19.25 32.10
CA GLY A 521 38.70 -20.33 32.91
C GLY A 521 38.02 -21.48 32.15
N ILE A 522 37.94 -21.45 30.81
CA ILE A 522 37.17 -22.43 30.01
C ILE A 522 38.06 -23.22 29.02
N SER A 523 39.36 -23.39 29.30
CA SER A 523 40.18 -24.31 28.49
C SER A 523 41.22 -25.12 29.28
N VAL A 524 40.86 -25.60 30.47
CA VAL A 524 41.36 -26.89 31.01
C VAL A 524 40.24 -27.46 31.88
N GLY A 525 39.66 -28.58 31.46
CA GLY A 525 38.53 -29.28 32.06
C GLY A 525 37.92 -30.22 31.05
#